data_AF-A0A3N5W1S4-F1
#
_entry.id   AF-A0A3N5W1S4-F1
#
_cell.length_a   1.000
_cell.length_b   1.000
_cell.length_c   1.000
_cell.angle_alpha   90.00
_cell.angle_beta   90.00
_cell.angle_gamma   90.00
#
_symmetry.space_group_name_H-M   'P 1'
#
loop_
_entity.id
_entity.type
_entity.pdbx_description
1 polymer ?
#
loop_
_entity_poly.entity_id
_entity_poly.type
_entity_poly.pdbx_seq_one_letter_code
_entity_poly.pdbx_strand_id
1 'polypeptide(L)'
;MADKTFKANDPITVKFQAVGGRADLTVQMDVFDTTDAKVLGQCVVMAPVADAPGAYSAAFTPNAEGDWLVRITDSGGGKAIKSFSVGPVNLKDVATTVNAVGNAVVTVDGKADAINAAVGGVAAAVADMRTVVNAIQTQVGTLGDSQAMIG
;
A
#
# COMPACT_ATOMS: atom_id res chain seq x y z
N MET A 1 7.85 6.61 -18.02
CA MET A 1 6.75 5.62 -18.12
C MET A 1 5.57 6.24 -17.40
N ALA A 2 4.39 6.34 -18.02
CA ALA A 2 3.21 6.85 -17.32
C ALA A 2 2.80 5.89 -16.19
N ASP A 3 2.35 6.41 -15.07
CA ASP A 3 1.98 5.60 -13.90
C ASP A 3 0.79 4.69 -14.25
N LYS A 4 1.05 3.38 -14.36
CA LYS A 4 0.04 2.36 -14.65
C LYS A 4 -0.90 2.23 -13.44
N THR A 5 -2.08 2.83 -13.52
CA THR A 5 -2.97 3.03 -12.37
C THR A 5 -3.96 1.86 -12.16
N PHE A 6 -4.10 1.00 -13.17
CA PHE A 6 -5.07 -0.10 -13.19
C PHE A 6 -4.41 -1.43 -13.50
N LYS A 7 -5.08 -2.53 -13.14
CA LYS A 7 -4.62 -3.89 -13.36
C LYS A 7 -5.44 -4.58 -14.44
N ALA A 8 -4.80 -5.40 -15.27
CA ALA A 8 -5.51 -6.22 -16.24
C ALA A 8 -6.47 -7.20 -15.54
N ASN A 9 -7.62 -7.44 -16.15
CA ASN A 9 -8.74 -8.26 -15.68
C ASN A 9 -9.51 -7.71 -14.47
N ASP A 10 -9.15 -6.53 -13.96
CA ASP A 10 -9.94 -5.83 -12.96
C ASP A 10 -10.89 -4.82 -13.65
N PRO A 11 -12.20 -4.81 -13.34
CA PRO A 11 -13.13 -3.86 -13.91
C PRO A 11 -12.75 -2.41 -13.60
N ILE A 12 -12.76 -1.55 -14.61
CA ILE A 12 -12.52 -0.11 -14.51
C ILE A 12 -13.86 0.61 -14.68
N THR A 13 -14.31 1.28 -13.63
CA THR A 13 -15.50 2.14 -13.67
C THR A 13 -15.17 3.48 -14.31
N VAL A 14 -15.84 3.78 -15.41
CA VAL A 14 -15.78 5.06 -16.12
C VAL A 14 -16.97 5.91 -15.70
N LYS A 15 -16.70 7.19 -15.40
CA LYS A 15 -17.72 8.20 -15.08
C LYS A 15 -17.70 9.32 -16.10
N PHE A 16 -18.87 9.78 -16.47
CA PHE A 16 -19.08 10.91 -17.38
C PHE A 16 -20.10 11.87 -16.77
N GLN A 17 -19.90 13.17 -16.95
CA GLN A 17 -20.82 14.21 -16.55
C GLN A 17 -21.24 14.98 -17.81
N ALA A 18 -22.52 14.94 -18.13
CA ALA A 18 -23.08 15.71 -19.23
C ALA A 18 -23.03 17.21 -18.93
N VAL A 19 -22.75 17.99 -19.97
CA VAL A 19 -22.71 19.46 -19.89
C VAL A 19 -24.08 19.98 -19.42
N GLY A 20 -24.08 20.88 -18.45
CA GLY A 20 -25.30 21.46 -17.88
C GLY A 20 -26.15 20.48 -17.06
N GLY A 21 -25.65 19.28 -16.72
CA GLY A 21 -26.36 18.34 -15.85
C GLY A 21 -27.53 17.61 -16.51
N ARG A 22 -27.53 17.51 -17.85
CA ARG A 22 -28.60 16.89 -18.63
C ARG A 22 -28.71 15.38 -18.39
N ALA A 23 -29.84 14.94 -17.85
CA ALA A 23 -30.12 13.55 -17.49
C ALA A 23 -30.94 12.78 -18.56
N ASP A 24 -31.33 13.43 -19.64
CA ASP A 24 -32.16 12.92 -20.74
C ASP A 24 -31.32 12.42 -21.95
N LEU A 25 -30.03 12.14 -21.75
CA LEU A 25 -29.12 11.84 -22.84
C LEU A 25 -28.86 10.35 -22.97
N THR A 26 -28.70 9.90 -24.21
CA THR A 26 -28.05 8.61 -24.49
C THR A 26 -26.55 8.85 -24.54
N VAL A 27 -25.80 8.16 -23.67
CA VAL A 27 -24.35 8.29 -23.58
C VAL A 27 -23.70 7.00 -24.00
N GLN A 28 -23.05 6.99 -25.17
CA GLN A 28 -22.34 5.83 -25.71
C GLN A 28 -20.89 5.82 -25.22
N MET A 29 -20.45 4.70 -24.65
CA MET A 29 -19.06 4.40 -24.32
C MET A 29 -18.49 3.40 -25.32
N ASP A 30 -17.48 3.83 -26.07
CA ASP A 30 -16.70 2.99 -26.98
C ASP A 30 -15.32 2.74 -26.38
N VAL A 31 -14.93 1.47 -26.27
CA VAL A 31 -13.66 1.02 -25.70
C VAL A 31 -12.72 0.62 -26.82
N PHE A 32 -11.47 1.05 -26.73
CA PHE A 32 -10.39 0.70 -27.65
C PHE A 32 -9.24 0.08 -26.87
N ASP A 33 -8.69 -1.01 -27.40
CA ASP A 33 -7.57 -1.71 -26.81
C ASP A 33 -6.23 -1.00 -27.07
N THR A 34 -5.15 -1.66 -26.68
CA THR A 34 -3.77 -1.15 -26.76
C THR A 34 -3.24 -1.04 -28.19
N THR A 35 -4.00 -1.52 -29.18
CA THR A 35 -3.70 -1.42 -30.61
C THR A 35 -4.60 -0.39 -31.31
N ASP A 36 -5.34 0.42 -30.53
CA ASP A 36 -6.40 1.32 -31.00
C ASP A 36 -7.57 0.61 -31.71
N ALA A 37 -7.72 -0.70 -31.51
CA ALA A 37 -8.83 -1.46 -32.08
C ALA A 37 -10.06 -1.38 -31.17
N LYS A 38 -11.23 -1.12 -31.75
CA LYS A 38 -12.49 -1.02 -31.01
C LYS A 38 -12.92 -2.40 -30.48
N VAL A 39 -13.11 -2.51 -29.17
CA VAL A 39 -13.51 -3.74 -28.49
C VAL A 39 -15.03 -3.79 -28.37
N LEU A 40 -15.70 -4.30 -29.40
CA LEU A 40 -17.16 -4.26 -29.53
C LEU A 40 -17.90 -4.88 -28.33
N GLY A 41 -17.39 -5.98 -27.75
CA GLY A 41 -18.01 -6.65 -26.60
C GLY A 41 -17.98 -5.84 -25.30
N GLN A 42 -17.26 -4.73 -25.24
CA GLN A 42 -17.17 -3.84 -24.08
C GLN A 42 -17.75 -2.44 -24.35
N CYS A 43 -18.19 -2.17 -25.58
CA CYS A 43 -18.84 -0.91 -25.92
C CYS A 43 -20.30 -0.95 -25.45
N VAL A 44 -20.72 0.04 -24.67
CA VAL A 44 -22.02 0.04 -24.00
C VAL A 44 -22.62 1.44 -23.92
N VAL A 45 -23.95 1.51 -23.81
CA VAL A 45 -24.63 2.73 -23.39
C VAL A 45 -24.46 2.85 -21.87
N MET A 46 -23.94 3.98 -21.40
CA MET A 46 -23.72 4.24 -19.98
C MET A 46 -25.06 4.43 -19.26
N ALA A 47 -25.16 3.90 -18.04
CA ALA A 47 -26.34 4.07 -17.21
C ALA A 47 -26.28 5.41 -16.46
N PRO A 48 -27.41 6.13 -16.28
CA PRO A 48 -27.46 7.29 -15.40
C PRO A 48 -27.18 6.88 -13.95
N VAL A 49 -26.52 7.76 -13.21
CA VAL A 49 -26.23 7.56 -11.79
C VAL A 49 -27.38 8.13 -10.96
N ALA A 50 -27.93 7.32 -10.06
CA ALA A 50 -28.97 7.76 -9.14
C ALA A 50 -28.49 8.96 -8.30
N ASP A 51 -29.40 9.91 -8.05
CA ASP A 51 -29.16 11.10 -7.22
C ASP A 51 -28.04 12.04 -7.72
N ALA A 52 -27.61 11.89 -8.98
CA ALA A 52 -26.61 12.74 -9.62
C ALA A 52 -27.04 13.12 -11.05
N PRO A 53 -27.84 14.18 -11.22
CA PRO A 53 -28.34 14.61 -12.53
C PRO A 53 -27.22 14.83 -13.57
N GLY A 54 -27.36 14.18 -14.72
CA GLY A 54 -26.40 14.22 -15.81
C GLY A 54 -25.10 13.45 -15.57
N ALA A 55 -24.96 12.72 -14.47
CA ALA A 55 -23.87 11.78 -14.27
C ALA A 55 -24.24 10.42 -14.86
N TYR A 56 -23.29 9.80 -15.57
CA TYR A 56 -23.43 8.48 -16.17
C TYR A 56 -22.22 7.62 -15.80
N SER A 57 -22.44 6.31 -15.67
CA SER A 57 -21.38 5.35 -15.39
C SER A 57 -21.54 4.06 -16.18
N ALA A 58 -20.40 3.48 -16.54
CA ALA A 58 -20.26 2.14 -17.10
C ALA A 58 -18.92 1.58 -16.65
N ALA A 59 -18.74 0.27 -16.78
CA ALA A 59 -17.46 -0.38 -16.53
C ALA A 59 -17.02 -1.16 -17.77
N PHE A 60 -15.70 -1.27 -17.93
CA PHE A 60 -15.07 -2.17 -18.89
C PHE A 60 -13.95 -2.93 -18.18
N THR A 61 -13.53 -4.07 -18.72
CA THR A 61 -12.49 -4.92 -18.13
C THR A 61 -11.36 -5.11 -19.14
N PRO A 62 -10.22 -4.42 -19.00
CA PRO A 62 -9.08 -4.60 -19.91
C PRO A 62 -8.51 -6.02 -19.76
N ASN A 63 -8.23 -6.70 -20.86
CA ASN A 63 -7.70 -8.07 -20.85
C ASN A 63 -6.18 -8.14 -21.10
N ALA A 64 -5.53 -7.01 -21.32
CA ALA A 64 -4.11 -6.91 -21.62
C ALA A 64 -3.51 -5.64 -21.01
N GLU A 65 -2.20 -5.69 -20.75
CA GLU A 65 -1.44 -4.52 -20.31
C GLU A 65 -1.19 -3.54 -21.44
N GLY A 66 -1.11 -2.26 -21.10
CA GLY A 66 -0.87 -1.14 -22.02
C GLY A 66 -1.89 -0.03 -21.81
N ASP A 67 -1.90 0.91 -22.75
CA ASP A 67 -2.80 2.05 -22.69
C ASP A 67 -4.11 1.72 -23.42
N TRP A 68 -5.22 1.81 -22.70
CA TRP A 68 -6.57 1.63 -23.20
C TRP A 68 -7.24 2.99 -23.36
N LEU A 69 -8.07 3.14 -24.39
CA LEU A 69 -8.81 4.37 -24.63
C LEU A 69 -10.31 4.13 -24.52
N VAL A 70 -11.00 5.09 -23.92
CA VAL A 70 -12.46 5.13 -23.89
C VAL A 70 -12.91 6.43 -24.52
N ARG A 71 -13.73 6.33 -25.57
CA ARG A 71 -14.41 7.45 -26.19
C ARG A 71 -15.86 7.46 -25.72
N ILE A 72 -16.30 8.59 -25.22
CA ILE A 72 -17.66 8.81 -24.75
C ILE A 72 -18.30 9.84 -25.68
N THR A 73 -19.49 9.55 -26.19
CA THR A 73 -20.29 10.47 -27.01
C THR A 73 -21.71 10.51 -26.47
N ASP A 74 -22.24 11.69 -26.19
CA ASP A 74 -23.63 11.86 -25.80
C ASP A 74 -24.51 12.37 -26.97
N SER A 75 -25.81 12.10 -26.89
CA SER A 75 -26.80 12.54 -27.88
C SER A 75 -27.03 14.06 -27.91
N GLY A 76 -26.49 14.79 -26.93
CA GLY A 76 -26.47 16.25 -26.88
C GLY A 76 -25.27 16.88 -27.62
N GLY A 77 -24.37 16.06 -28.17
CA GLY A 77 -23.18 16.48 -28.91
C GLY A 77 -21.90 16.54 -28.08
N GLY A 78 -21.95 16.24 -26.78
CA GLY A 78 -20.79 16.17 -25.91
C GLY A 78 -19.90 14.97 -26.23
N LYS A 79 -18.58 15.18 -26.10
CA LYS A 79 -17.57 14.15 -26.37
C LYS A 79 -16.48 14.19 -25.30
N ALA A 80 -16.01 13.02 -24.89
CA ALA A 80 -14.85 12.89 -24.02
C ALA A 80 -13.97 11.72 -24.49
N ILE A 81 -12.67 11.84 -24.29
CA ILE A 81 -11.73 10.74 -24.44
C ILE A 81 -11.01 10.59 -23.10
N LYS A 82 -10.90 9.36 -22.62
CA LYS A 82 -10.17 9.01 -21.40
C LYS A 82 -9.18 7.91 -21.72
N SER A 83 -7.95 8.07 -21.23
CA SER A 83 -6.91 7.06 -21.34
C SER A 83 -6.73 6.36 -20.00
N PHE A 84 -6.55 5.05 -20.03
CA PHE A 84 -6.35 4.21 -18.86
C PHE A 84 -5.09 3.38 -19.06
N SER A 85 -4.08 3.61 -18.23
CA SER A 85 -2.84 2.85 -18.29
C SER A 85 -2.93 1.61 -17.40
N VAL A 86 -2.83 0.44 -18.01
CA VAL A 86 -3.05 -0.88 -17.40
C VAL A 86 -1.72 -1.62 -17.26
N GLY A 87 -1.45 -2.12 -16.07
CA GLY A 87 -0.24 -2.86 -15.72
C GLY A 87 -0.50 -4.17 -14.99
N PRO A 88 0.57 -4.80 -14.48
CA PRO A 88 0.49 -6.06 -13.76
C PRO A 88 -0.10 -5.91 -12.35
N VAL A 89 -0.10 -4.68 -11.80
CA VAL A 89 -0.53 -4.37 -10.44
C VAL A 89 -1.40 -3.12 -10.41
N ASN A 90 -2.30 -3.06 -9.44
CA ASN A 90 -3.04 -1.85 -9.11
C ASN A 90 -2.21 -1.04 -8.10
N LEU A 91 -1.79 0.16 -8.47
CA LEU A 91 -0.95 1.01 -7.59
C LEU A 91 -1.61 1.35 -6.26
N LYS A 92 -2.96 1.32 -6.16
CA LYS A 92 -3.65 1.51 -4.89
C LYS A 92 -3.38 0.37 -3.91
N ASP A 93 -3.35 -0.86 -4.40
CA ASP A 93 -3.08 -2.05 -3.57
C ASP A 93 -1.61 -2.07 -3.13
N VAL A 94 -0.71 -1.61 -4.00
CA VAL A 94 0.71 -1.41 -3.67
C VAL A 94 0.84 -0.39 -2.54
N ALA A 95 0.16 0.75 -2.62
CA ALA A 95 0.21 1.76 -1.57
C ALA A 95 -0.30 1.23 -0.21
N THR A 96 -1.41 0.50 -0.20
CA THR A 96 -1.91 -0.17 1.01
C THR A 96 -0.89 -1.16 1.59
N THR A 97 -0.27 -1.97 0.72
CA THR A 97 0.74 -2.95 1.13
C THR A 97 1.97 -2.27 1.73
N VAL A 98 2.47 -1.21 1.08
CA VAL A 98 3.63 -0.44 1.56
C VAL A 98 3.35 0.20 2.91
N ASN A 99 2.15 0.76 3.12
CA ASN A 99 1.76 1.32 4.41
C ASN A 99 1.72 0.26 5.52
N ALA A 100 1.22 -0.95 5.22
CA ALA A 100 1.21 -2.05 6.17
C ALA A 100 2.64 -2.48 6.55
N VAL A 101 3.55 -2.58 5.56
CA VAL A 101 4.97 -2.85 5.79
C VAL A 101 5.61 -1.75 6.65
N GLY A 102 5.33 -0.47 6.36
CA GLY A 102 5.83 0.66 7.14
C GLY A 102 5.44 0.56 8.62
N ASN A 103 4.17 0.25 8.91
CA ASN A 103 3.69 0.06 10.28
C ASN A 103 4.38 -1.14 10.97
N ALA A 104 4.61 -2.22 10.23
CA ALA A 104 5.33 -3.39 10.76
C ALA A 104 6.79 -3.06 11.09
N VAL A 105 7.48 -2.28 10.25
CA VAL A 105 8.86 -1.81 10.50
C VAL A 105 8.92 -0.98 11.78
N VAL A 106 8.04 0.01 11.95
CA VAL A 106 7.96 0.82 13.18
C VAL A 106 7.77 -0.05 14.43
N THR A 107 6.97 -1.11 14.32
CA THR A 107 6.77 -2.07 15.41
C THR A 107 8.04 -2.87 15.73
N VAL A 108 8.79 -3.27 14.70
CA VAL A 108 10.06 -3.98 14.87
C VAL A 108 11.11 -3.06 15.49
N ASP A 109 11.20 -1.82 15.06
CA ASP A 109 12.14 -0.82 15.61
C ASP A 109 11.89 -0.62 17.11
N GLY A 110 10.63 -0.44 17.53
CA GLY A 110 10.30 -0.32 18.95
C GLY A 110 10.67 -1.56 19.78
N LYS A 111 10.57 -2.77 19.19
CA LYS A 111 11.04 -4.00 19.85
C LYS A 111 12.57 -4.06 19.94
N ALA A 112 13.28 -3.60 18.91
CA ALA A 112 14.74 -3.53 18.93
C ALA A 112 15.25 -2.57 20.01
N ASP A 113 14.62 -1.40 20.15
CA ASP A 113 14.92 -0.46 21.23
C ASP A 113 14.71 -1.07 22.62
N ALA A 114 13.59 -1.79 22.81
CA ALA A 114 13.31 -2.49 24.07
C ALA A 114 14.35 -3.57 24.38
N ILE A 115 14.79 -4.33 23.37
CA ILE A 115 15.87 -5.33 23.51
C ILE A 115 17.18 -4.64 23.90
N ASN A 116 17.55 -3.54 23.22
CA ASN A 116 18.77 -2.79 23.53
C ASN A 116 18.77 -2.28 24.98
N ALA A 117 17.64 -1.76 25.45
CA ALA A 117 17.49 -1.33 26.84
C ALA A 117 17.63 -2.51 27.82
N ALA A 118 17.00 -3.65 27.53
CA ALA A 118 17.10 -4.85 28.35
C ALA A 118 18.54 -5.39 28.43
N VAL A 119 19.24 -5.45 27.28
CA VAL A 119 20.64 -5.86 27.21
C VAL A 119 21.54 -4.91 28.01
N GLY A 120 21.28 -3.60 27.94
CA GLY A 120 21.96 -2.60 28.77
C GLY A 120 21.75 -2.85 30.27
N GLY A 121 20.53 -3.19 30.69
CA GLY A 121 20.23 -3.56 32.07
C GLY A 121 20.96 -4.84 32.53
N VAL A 122 21.01 -5.87 31.68
CA VAL A 122 21.76 -7.10 31.96
C VAL A 122 23.26 -6.80 32.08
N ALA A 123 23.83 -5.97 31.21
CA ALA A 123 25.24 -5.60 31.27
C ALA A 123 25.59 -4.90 32.60
N ALA A 124 24.73 -4.00 33.08
CA ALA A 124 24.88 -3.36 34.38
C ALA A 124 24.84 -4.38 35.54
N ALA A 125 23.86 -5.28 35.55
CA ALA A 125 23.76 -6.33 36.56
C ALA A 125 24.99 -7.26 36.57
N VAL A 126 25.55 -7.58 35.40
CA VAL A 126 26.79 -8.37 35.30
C VAL A 126 27.99 -7.60 35.86
N ALA A 127 28.08 -6.29 35.66
CA ALA A 127 29.13 -5.46 36.26
C ALA A 127 29.03 -5.42 37.79
N ASP A 128 27.82 -5.31 38.34
CA ASP A 128 27.57 -5.37 39.78
C ASP A 128 27.97 -6.73 40.36
N MET A 129 27.55 -7.83 39.72
CA MET A 129 27.96 -9.18 40.13
C MET A 129 29.48 -9.34 40.13
N ARG A 130 30.17 -8.81 39.12
CA ARG A 130 31.64 -8.86 39.06
C ARG A 130 32.28 -8.12 40.23
N THR A 131 31.71 -6.99 40.63
CA THR A 131 32.18 -6.23 41.80
C THR A 131 32.01 -7.04 43.09
N VAL A 132 30.86 -7.69 43.28
CA VAL A 132 30.59 -8.57 44.42
C VAL A 132 31.55 -9.76 44.45
N VAL A 133 31.78 -10.43 43.32
CA VAL A 133 32.71 -11.57 43.22
C VAL A 133 34.13 -11.16 43.60
N ASN A 134 34.62 -10.01 43.12
CA ASN A 134 35.94 -9.50 43.49
C ASN A 134 36.07 -9.23 45.01
N ALA A 135 35.01 -8.68 45.62
CA ALA A 135 34.98 -8.44 47.06
C ALA A 135 35.02 -9.75 47.86
N ILE A 136 34.25 -10.77 47.43
CA ILE A 136 34.28 -12.11 48.03
C ILE A 136 35.67 -12.74 47.90
N GLN A 137 36.29 -12.67 46.72
CA GLN A 137 37.63 -13.20 46.49
C GLN A 137 38.66 -12.56 47.43
N THR A 138 38.55 -11.26 47.67
CA THR A 138 39.41 -10.53 48.61
C THR A 138 39.20 -11.03 50.03
N GLN A 139 37.95 -11.14 50.50
CA GLN A 139 37.63 -11.65 51.84
C GLN A 139 38.13 -13.09 52.05
N VAL A 140 37.90 -13.98 51.09
CA VAL A 140 38.37 -15.37 51.15
C VAL A 140 39.91 -15.43 51.24
N GLY A 141 40.61 -14.59 50.47
CA GLY A 141 42.07 -14.47 50.58
C GLY A 141 42.51 -14.09 51.99
N THR A 142 41.92 -13.04 52.57
CA THR A 142 42.26 -12.59 53.95
C THR A 142 41.95 -13.63 55.02
N LEU A 143 40.89 -14.43 54.87
CA LEU A 143 40.57 -15.52 55.79
C LEU A 143 41.60 -16.65 55.67
N GLY A 144 42.03 -17.00 54.45
CA GLY A 144 43.09 -17.97 54.22
C GLY A 144 44.40 -17.57 54.91
N ASP A 145 44.80 -16.31 54.74
CA ASP A 145 45.98 -15.76 55.42
C ASP A 145 45.85 -15.82 56.95
N SER A 146 44.67 -15.47 57.48
CA SER A 146 44.40 -15.49 58.92
C SER A 146 44.45 -16.91 59.51
N GLN A 147 43.94 -17.91 58.78
CA GLN A 147 44.01 -19.31 59.21
C GLN A 147 45.45 -19.84 59.23
N ALA A 148 46.29 -19.41 58.28
CA ALA A 148 47.70 -19.77 58.26
C ALA A 148 48.52 -19.21 59.44
N MET A 149 48.01 -18.19 60.15
CA MET A 149 48.68 -17.61 61.32
C MET A 149 48.39 -18.31 62.65
N ILE A 150 47.35 -19.15 62.72
CA ILE A 150 46.89 -19.79 63.96
C ILE A 150 47.05 -21.32 63.99
N GLY A 151 47.49 -21.92 62.88
CA GLY A 151 47.85 -23.36 62.78
C GLY A 151 49.36 -23.55 62.76
#